data_AF-A0A9R1CXS0-F1
#
_entry.id   AF-A0A9R1CXS0-F1
#
_cell.length_a   1.000
_cell.length_b   1.000
_cell.length_c   1.000
_cell.angle_alpha   90.00
_cell.angle_beta   90.00
_cell.angle_gamma   90.00
#
_symmetry.space_group_name_H-M   'P 1'
#
loop_
_entity.id
_entity.type
_entity.pdbx_description
1 polymer ?
#
loop_
_entity_poly.entity_id
_entity_poly.type
_entity_poly.pdbx_seq_one_letter_code
_entity_poly.pdbx_strand_id
1 'polypeptide(L)'
;MAKFAQVIECLKNGGTAQRIAWDVTGNKEIMMQIPQRIAKDIVPKMTSVQDIVKPKISTVGSGEIEYHHQVLIIEFKDDEKTPARATYYIPTWEDIMADDWRLTQTADSYIARMVNEREELNDKAEKLNKFFSSTIFNGLPDNKKVLMERQYKLMTEYVEVLDERIKLENTAQG
;
A
#
# COMPACT_ATOMS: atom_id res chain seq x y z
N MET A 1 -4.01 -12.73 -9.27
CA MET A 1 -2.67 -12.12 -9.38
C MET A 1 -2.84 -10.75 -10.03
N ALA A 2 -1.96 -9.81 -9.70
CA ALA A 2 -2.10 -8.41 -10.06
C ALA A 2 -1.25 -8.03 -11.28
N LYS A 3 -1.66 -6.97 -11.98
CA LYS A 3 -0.87 -6.33 -13.05
C LYS A 3 0.07 -5.27 -12.50
N PHE A 4 1.09 -4.90 -13.27
CA PHE A 4 2.06 -3.87 -12.84
C PHE A 4 1.44 -2.51 -12.50
N ALA A 5 0.34 -2.11 -13.14
CA ALA A 5 -0.36 -0.87 -12.77
C ALA A 5 -0.82 -0.88 -11.29
N GLN A 6 -1.31 -2.01 -10.81
CA GLN A 6 -1.74 -2.19 -9.41
C GLN A 6 -0.53 -2.28 -8.47
N VAL A 7 0.63 -2.74 -8.96
CA VAL A 7 1.89 -2.71 -8.21
C VAL A 7 2.29 -1.26 -7.91
N ILE A 8 2.22 -0.37 -8.90
CA ILE A 8 2.54 1.06 -8.70
C ILE A 8 1.66 1.66 -7.60
N GLU A 9 0.36 1.40 -7.63
CA GLU A 9 -0.57 1.87 -6.60
C GLU A 9 -0.24 1.27 -5.22
N CYS A 10 0.04 -0.04 -5.15
CA CYS A 10 0.43 -0.71 -3.91
C CYS A 10 1.68 -0.08 -3.29
N LEU A 11 2.72 0.16 -4.11
CA LEU A 11 3.98 0.75 -3.67
C LEU A 11 3.81 2.20 -3.18
N LYS A 12 3.00 3.00 -3.87
CA LYS A 12 2.66 4.37 -3.43
C LYS A 12 1.97 4.38 -2.07
N ASN A 13 1.14 3.38 -1.80
CA ASN A 13 0.41 3.24 -0.55
C ASN A 13 1.24 2.58 0.57
N GLY A 14 2.56 2.46 0.40
CA GLY A 14 3.47 1.88 1.40
C GLY A 14 3.43 0.35 1.47
N GLY A 15 2.81 -0.33 0.51
CA GLY A 15 2.87 -1.77 0.37
C GLY A 15 4.14 -2.26 -0.31
N THR A 16 4.31 -3.59 -0.36
CA THR A 16 5.33 -4.28 -1.13
C THR A 16 4.69 -5.12 -2.23
N ALA A 17 5.50 -5.53 -3.20
CA ALA A 17 5.06 -6.43 -4.25
C ALA A 17 6.13 -7.47 -4.59
N GLN A 18 5.68 -8.63 -5.08
CA GLN A 18 6.54 -9.74 -5.46
C GLN A 18 6.07 -10.33 -6.79
N ARG A 19 7.00 -10.71 -7.67
CA ARG A 19 6.68 -11.59 -8.79
C ARG A 19 6.81 -13.05 -8.40
N ILE A 20 5.81 -13.85 -8.77
CA ILE A 20 5.85 -15.30 -8.59
C ILE A 20 6.98 -15.91 -9.43
N ALA A 21 7.22 -15.37 -10.63
CA ALA A 21 8.28 -15.83 -11.52
C ALA A 21 9.70 -15.60 -10.98
N TRP A 22 9.91 -14.63 -10.09
CA TRP A 22 11.24 -14.39 -9.50
C TRP A 22 11.65 -15.50 -8.54
N ASP A 23 10.70 -15.96 -7.75
CA ASP A 23 10.89 -16.98 -6.74
C ASP A 23 9.53 -17.44 -6.21
N VAL A 24 9.24 -18.73 -6.32
CA VAL A 24 8.02 -19.33 -5.75
C VAL A 24 8.06 -19.28 -4.23
N THR A 25 9.25 -19.22 -3.62
CA THR A 25 9.46 -19.32 -2.17
C THR A 25 9.28 -18.01 -1.40
N GLY A 26 9.18 -16.85 -2.05
CA GLY A 26 8.89 -15.59 -1.33
C GLY A 26 10.08 -14.67 -1.06
N ASN A 27 11.29 -15.02 -1.46
CA ASN A 27 12.48 -14.37 -0.89
C ASN A 27 12.86 -13.02 -1.52
N LYS A 28 12.04 -12.50 -2.45
CA LYS A 28 12.33 -11.22 -3.13
C LYS A 28 11.07 -10.37 -3.20
N GLU A 29 11.18 -9.14 -2.72
CA GLU A 29 10.09 -8.17 -2.77
C GLU A 29 10.60 -6.80 -3.20
N ILE A 30 9.73 -6.03 -3.83
CA ILE A 30 9.97 -4.61 -4.13
C ILE A 30 9.19 -3.71 -3.19
N MET A 31 9.79 -2.59 -2.83
CA MET A 31 9.17 -1.54 -2.01
C MET A 31 9.58 -0.14 -2.52
N MET A 32 8.75 0.86 -2.25
CA MET A 32 9.10 2.26 -2.48
C MET A 32 9.74 2.85 -1.22
N GLN A 33 10.90 3.49 -1.37
CA GLN A 33 11.50 4.25 -0.28
C GLN A 33 10.66 5.49 0.03
N ILE A 34 10.54 5.78 1.34
CA ILE A 34 9.96 7.02 1.82
C ILE A 34 10.97 8.15 1.56
N PRO A 35 10.59 9.22 0.83
CA PRO A 35 11.44 10.39 0.65
C PRO A 35 11.85 10.97 2.00
N GLN A 36 13.12 11.29 2.15
CA GLN A 36 13.62 11.90 3.37
C GLN A 36 14.61 13.00 3.06
N ARG A 37 14.46 14.08 3.83
CA ARG A 37 15.39 15.19 3.87
C ARG A 37 16.30 15.00 5.07
N ILE A 38 17.60 14.82 4.81
CA ILE A 38 18.60 14.65 5.86
C ILE A 38 19.18 16.00 6.22
N ALA A 39 19.02 16.36 7.48
CA ALA A 39 19.50 17.61 8.04
C ALA A 39 21.03 17.72 7.98
N LYS A 40 21.53 18.96 7.84
CA LYS A 40 22.96 19.27 7.67
C LYS A 40 23.85 18.72 8.80
N ASP A 41 23.35 18.64 10.02
CA ASP A 41 24.06 18.12 11.18
C ASP A 41 24.13 16.57 11.22
N ILE A 42 23.25 15.91 10.45
CA ILE A 42 23.22 14.46 10.30
C ILE A 42 24.12 13.99 9.16
N VAL A 43 24.23 14.76 8.07
CA VAL A 43 25.05 14.41 6.89
C VAL A 43 26.47 13.92 7.24
N PRO A 44 27.22 14.56 8.16
CA PRO A 44 28.55 14.09 8.55
C PRO A 44 28.58 12.70 9.19
N LYS A 45 27.49 12.33 9.89
CA LYS A 45 27.34 11.08 10.64
C LYS A 45 26.91 9.90 9.77
N MET A 46 26.56 10.15 8.51
CA MET A 46 26.11 9.11 7.58
C MET A 46 27.27 8.18 7.21
N THR A 47 27.09 6.88 7.44
CA THR A 47 28.04 5.84 7.01
C THR A 47 27.88 5.47 5.53
N SER A 48 26.75 5.84 4.93
CA SER A 48 26.43 5.57 3.52
C SER A 48 27.03 6.57 2.53
N VAL A 49 27.62 7.69 3.02
CA VAL A 49 28.21 8.74 2.18
C VAL A 49 29.72 8.77 2.42
N GLN A 50 30.50 8.88 1.35
CA GLN A 50 31.96 8.94 1.42
C GLN A 50 32.44 10.23 2.11
N ASP A 51 33.47 10.13 2.95
CA ASP A 51 33.99 11.27 3.73
C ASP A 51 34.51 12.41 2.86
N ILE A 52 34.98 12.13 1.64
CA ILE A 52 35.42 13.15 0.69
C ILE A 52 34.27 14.02 0.14
N VAL A 53 33.04 13.51 0.20
CA VAL A 53 31.86 14.19 -0.35
C VAL A 53 31.15 15.04 0.70
N LYS A 54 31.15 14.62 1.97
CA LYS A 54 30.47 15.32 3.07
C LYS A 54 30.83 16.81 3.18
N PRO A 55 32.12 17.23 3.07
CA PRO A 55 32.49 18.66 3.08
C PRO A 55 31.99 19.43 1.86
N LYS A 56 31.83 18.77 0.71
CA LYS A 56 31.28 19.41 -0.50
C LYS A 56 29.79 19.68 -0.33
N ILE A 57 29.07 18.78 0.33
CA ILE A 57 27.65 18.97 0.63
C ILE A 57 27.48 20.13 1.61
N SER A 58 28.27 20.20 2.67
CA SER A 58 28.13 21.24 3.70
C SER A 58 28.43 22.67 3.22
N THR A 59 29.12 22.81 2.09
CA THR A 59 29.55 24.08 1.48
C THR A 59 28.63 24.56 0.35
N VAL A 60 27.67 23.74 -0.09
CA VAL A 60 26.73 24.06 -1.17
C VAL A 60 25.30 24.09 -0.65
N GLY A 61 24.54 25.12 -1.02
CA GLY A 61 23.12 25.26 -0.64
C GLY A 61 22.90 25.26 0.88
N SER A 62 21.82 24.62 1.34
CA SER A 62 21.50 24.49 2.77
C SER A 62 22.36 23.44 3.51
N GLY A 63 23.21 22.69 2.79
CA GLY A 63 24.02 21.62 3.36
C GLY A 63 23.25 20.34 3.71
N GLU A 64 22.02 20.20 3.20
CA GLU A 64 21.14 19.06 3.41
C GLU A 64 21.20 18.10 2.21
N ILE A 65 20.78 16.85 2.42
CA ILE A 65 20.59 15.86 1.35
C ILE A 65 19.10 15.57 1.23
N GLU A 66 18.58 15.57 0.01
CA GLU A 66 17.21 15.16 -0.28
C GLU A 66 17.24 13.85 -1.07
N TYR A 67 16.54 12.84 -0.54
CA TYR A 67 16.31 11.59 -1.25
C TYR A 67 14.96 11.65 -1.97
N HIS A 68 14.96 11.35 -3.27
CA HIS A 68 13.74 11.22 -4.06
C HIS A 68 13.21 9.78 -4.05
N HIS A 69 11.96 9.62 -4.47
CA HIS A 69 11.28 8.33 -4.59
C HIS A 69 12.13 7.35 -5.42
N GLN A 70 12.58 6.27 -4.77
CA GLN A 70 13.29 5.17 -5.41
C GLN A 70 12.60 3.87 -5.05
N VAL A 71 12.47 2.97 -6.02
CA VAL A 71 12.03 1.60 -5.77
C VAL A 71 13.25 0.72 -5.54
N LEU A 72 13.19 -0.07 -4.48
CA LEU A 72 14.21 -1.06 -4.15
C LEU A 72 13.64 -2.46 -4.33
N ILE A 73 14.51 -3.40 -4.70
CA ILE A 73 14.27 -4.83 -4.55
C ILE A 73 15.11 -5.33 -3.37
N ILE A 74 14.47 -6.05 -2.47
CA ILE A 74 15.08 -6.65 -1.29
C ILE A 74 15.05 -8.16 -1.46
N GLU A 75 16.20 -8.77 -1.25
CA GLU A 75 16.38 -10.21 -1.19
C GLU A 75 16.59 -10.65 0.25
N PHE A 76 15.75 -11.57 0.71
CA PHE A 76 15.80 -12.19 2.02
C PHE A 76 16.46 -13.57 1.92
N LYS A 77 17.21 -13.97 2.95
CA LYS A 77 17.73 -15.33 3.08
C LYS A 77 17.46 -15.83 4.48
N ASP A 78 16.83 -16.98 4.58
CA ASP A 78 16.51 -17.63 5.84
C ASP A 78 17.63 -18.62 6.23
N ASP A 79 18.83 -18.09 6.50
CA ASP A 79 20.01 -18.87 6.89
C ASP A 79 20.65 -18.38 8.21
N GLU A 80 19.96 -17.51 8.95
CA GLU A 80 20.38 -16.80 10.17
C GLU A 80 21.69 -15.98 10.08
N LYS A 81 22.40 -16.03 8.95
CA LYS A 81 23.78 -15.52 8.80
C LYS A 81 23.89 -14.41 7.78
N THR A 82 23.02 -14.40 6.79
CA THR A 82 23.07 -13.46 5.67
C THR A 82 22.09 -12.31 5.92
N PRO A 83 22.57 -11.05 5.95
CA PRO A 83 21.68 -9.91 6.03
C PRO A 83 20.83 -9.79 4.76
N ALA A 84 19.63 -9.22 4.90
CA ALA A 84 18.83 -8.85 3.75
C ALA A 84 19.61 -7.90 2.83
N ARG A 85 19.52 -8.13 1.52
CA ARG A 85 20.24 -7.33 0.52
C ARG A 85 19.26 -6.49 -0.27
N ALA A 86 19.36 -5.16 -0.11
CA ALA A 86 18.61 -4.21 -0.91
C ALA A 86 19.46 -3.68 -2.08
N THR A 87 18.84 -3.56 -3.25
CA THR A 87 19.41 -2.87 -4.41
C THR A 87 18.33 -2.08 -5.13
N TYR A 88 18.71 -1.22 -6.08
CA TYR A 88 17.76 -0.51 -6.93
C TYR A 88 16.92 -1.49 -7.76
N TYR A 89 15.65 -1.16 -7.96
CA TYR A 89 14.76 -1.86 -8.88
C TYR A 89 14.39 -0.94 -10.05
N ILE A 90 14.61 -1.43 -11.27
CA ILE A 90 14.15 -0.79 -12.49
C ILE A 90 13.31 -1.85 -13.22
N PRO A 91 12.01 -1.60 -13.45
CA PRO A 91 11.16 -2.59 -14.09
C PRO A 91 11.58 -2.77 -15.55
N THR A 92 11.68 -4.03 -15.97
CA THR A 92 11.83 -4.38 -17.37
C THR A 92 10.47 -4.37 -18.08
N TRP A 93 10.47 -4.49 -19.41
CA TRP A 93 9.21 -4.64 -20.14
C TRP A 93 8.47 -5.94 -19.78
N GLU A 94 9.21 -7.00 -19.43
CA GLU A 94 8.63 -8.25 -18.93
C GLU A 94 7.93 -8.04 -17.59
N ASP A 95 8.51 -7.24 -16.69
CA ASP A 95 7.90 -6.92 -15.40
C ASP A 95 6.63 -6.08 -15.56
N ILE A 96 6.65 -5.11 -16.48
CA ILE A 96 5.52 -4.20 -16.74
C ILE A 96 4.35 -4.97 -17.36
N MET A 97 4.63 -5.92 -18.25
CA MET A 97 3.60 -6.71 -18.94
C MET A 97 3.13 -7.92 -18.12
N ALA A 98 3.79 -8.22 -17.01
CA ALA A 98 3.44 -9.35 -16.16
C ALA A 98 2.12 -9.14 -15.38
N ASP A 99 1.41 -10.25 -15.18
CA ASP A 99 0.17 -10.36 -14.41
C ASP A 99 0.28 -11.32 -13.22
N ASP A 100 1.51 -11.74 -12.88
CA ASP A 100 1.82 -12.69 -11.81
C ASP A 100 2.27 -12.02 -10.51
N TRP A 101 1.89 -10.76 -10.30
CA TRP A 101 2.28 -10.02 -9.10
C TRP A 101 1.42 -10.41 -7.89
N ARG A 102 2.09 -10.60 -6.76
CA ARG A 102 1.49 -10.64 -5.42
C ARG A 102 1.74 -9.30 -4.74
N LEU A 103 0.68 -8.74 -4.18
CA LEU A 103 0.73 -7.47 -3.47
C LEU A 103 0.59 -7.74 -1.98
N THR A 104 1.44 -7.12 -1.18
CA THR A 104 1.39 -7.16 0.28
C THR A 104 1.20 -5.75 0.77
N GLN A 105 0.06 -5.45 1.39
CA GLN A 105 -0.12 -4.17 2.08
C GLN A 105 0.18 -4.38 3.56
N THR A 106 0.89 -3.45 4.19
CA THR A 106 1.06 -3.46 5.64
C THR A 106 -0.32 -3.33 6.28
N ALA A 107 -0.78 -4.38 6.97
CA ALA A 107 -2.05 -4.40 7.70
C ALA A 107 -2.16 -3.29 8.76
N ASP A 108 -1.04 -2.67 9.13
CA ASP A 108 -0.94 -1.59 10.10
C ASP A 108 -0.97 -0.18 9.53
N SER A 109 -1.09 0.00 8.20
CA SER A 109 -1.32 1.35 7.67
C SER A 109 -2.77 1.78 7.97
N TYR A 110 -2.95 3.05 8.34
CA TYR A 110 -4.27 3.64 8.55
C TYR A 110 -5.16 3.46 7.31
N ILE A 111 -4.57 3.54 6.11
CA ILE A 111 -5.26 3.29 4.84
C ILE A 111 -5.71 1.84 4.73
N ALA A 112 -4.85 0.87 5.03
CA ALA A 112 -5.22 -0.55 4.99
C ALA A 112 -6.37 -0.88 5.96
N ARG A 113 -6.39 -0.25 7.14
CA ARG A 113 -7.50 -0.38 8.09
C ARG A 113 -8.80 0.17 7.49
N MET A 114 -8.78 1.34 6.84
CA MET A 114 -9.95 1.89 6.17
C MET A 114 -10.42 1.03 4.99
N VAL A 115 -9.49 0.51 4.18
CA VAL A 115 -9.81 -0.39 3.06
C VAL A 115 -10.45 -1.67 3.55
N ASN A 116 -9.89 -2.31 4.59
CA ASN A 116 -10.45 -3.52 5.18
C ASN A 116 -11.85 -3.26 5.76
N GLU A 117 -12.03 -2.16 6.49
CA GLU A 117 -13.34 -1.76 7.02
C GLU A 117 -14.37 -1.56 5.89
N ARG A 118 -13.97 -0.91 4.79
CA ARG A 118 -14.78 -0.67 3.60
C ARG A 118 -15.21 -1.98 2.94
N GLU A 119 -14.28 -2.92 2.73
CA GLU A 119 -14.57 -4.23 2.13
C GLU A 119 -15.51 -5.08 3.00
N GLU A 120 -15.25 -5.14 4.31
CA GLU A 120 -16.13 -5.86 5.24
C GLU A 120 -17.55 -5.29 5.27
N LEU A 121 -17.67 -3.95 5.25
CA LEU A 121 -18.96 -3.28 5.27
C LEU A 121 -19.72 -3.49 3.97
N ASN A 122 -19.02 -3.40 2.83
CA ASN A 122 -19.61 -3.64 1.51
C ASN A 122 -20.13 -5.08 1.38
N ASP A 123 -19.35 -6.09 1.79
CA ASP A 123 -19.80 -7.49 1.79
C ASP A 123 -21.06 -7.70 2.65
N LYS A 124 -21.10 -7.08 3.85
CA LYS A 124 -22.30 -7.12 4.70
C LYS A 124 -23.50 -6.44 4.03
N ALA A 125 -23.29 -5.30 3.36
CA ALA A 125 -24.34 -4.57 2.65
C ALA A 125 -24.88 -5.36 1.45
N GLU A 126 -24.02 -6.01 0.67
CA GLU A 126 -24.41 -6.87 -0.44
C GLU A 126 -25.23 -8.08 0.02
N LYS A 127 -24.84 -8.71 1.13
CA LYS A 127 -25.59 -9.81 1.74
C LYS A 127 -26.97 -9.35 2.20
N LEU A 128 -27.07 -8.16 2.80
CA LEU A 128 -28.35 -7.57 3.20
C LEU A 128 -29.23 -7.24 1.98
N ASN A 129 -28.65 -6.68 0.92
CA ASN A 129 -29.38 -6.40 -0.33
C ASN A 129 -29.92 -7.69 -0.97
N LYS A 130 -29.11 -8.75 -1.02
CA LYS A 130 -29.55 -10.08 -1.48
C LYS A 130 -30.70 -10.62 -0.61
N PHE A 131 -30.66 -10.38 0.70
CA PHE A 131 -31.73 -10.78 1.61
C PHE A 131 -33.07 -10.09 1.33
N PHE A 132 -33.07 -8.84 0.85
CA PHE A 132 -34.31 -8.13 0.48
C PHE A 132 -35.10 -8.82 -0.65
N SER A 133 -34.41 -9.57 -1.51
CA SER A 133 -35.07 -10.35 -2.56
C SER A 133 -35.65 -11.69 -2.07
N SER A 134 -35.45 -12.04 -0.79
CA SER A 134 -35.90 -13.31 -0.23
C SER A 134 -37.38 -13.31 0.16
N THR A 135 -38.01 -14.47 0.08
CA THR A 135 -39.38 -14.68 0.60
C THR A 135 -39.46 -14.46 2.12
N ILE A 136 -38.35 -14.72 2.83
CA ILE A 136 -38.23 -14.48 4.27
C ILE A 136 -38.39 -12.99 4.58
N PHE A 137 -37.71 -12.13 3.83
CA PHE A 137 -37.82 -10.68 3.99
C PHE A 137 -39.26 -10.20 3.74
N ASN A 138 -39.91 -10.69 2.70
CA ASN A 138 -41.30 -10.32 2.38
C ASN A 138 -42.29 -10.73 3.49
N GLY A 139 -42.01 -11.82 4.22
CA GLY A 139 -42.80 -12.27 5.37
C GLY A 139 -42.59 -11.49 6.67
N LEU A 140 -41.64 -10.54 6.71
CA LEU A 140 -41.38 -9.76 7.92
C LEU A 140 -42.43 -8.67 8.17
N PRO A 141 -42.67 -8.29 9.43
CA PRO A 141 -43.41 -7.10 9.79
C PRO A 141 -42.80 -5.83 9.17
N ASP A 142 -43.64 -4.88 8.76
CA ASP A 142 -43.21 -3.68 8.03
C ASP A 142 -42.21 -2.82 8.81
N ASN A 143 -42.37 -2.72 10.13
CA ASN A 143 -41.40 -1.99 10.96
C ASN A 143 -39.98 -2.59 10.90
N LYS A 144 -39.85 -3.91 10.77
CA LYS A 144 -38.54 -4.57 10.62
C LYS A 144 -37.96 -4.34 9.23
N LYS A 145 -38.80 -4.39 8.18
CA LYS A 145 -38.39 -4.11 6.80
C LYS A 145 -37.81 -2.70 6.69
N VAL A 146 -38.55 -1.69 7.18
CA VAL A 146 -38.11 -0.28 7.17
C VAL A 146 -36.79 -0.09 7.92
N LEU A 147 -36.59 -0.76 9.06
CA LEU A 147 -35.33 -0.66 9.81
C LEU A 147 -34.15 -1.30 9.04
N MET A 148 -34.37 -2.43 8.36
CA MET A 148 -33.33 -3.08 7.57
C MET A 148 -33.00 -2.28 6.30
N GLU A 149 -33.98 -1.69 5.62
CA GLU A 149 -33.75 -0.79 4.48
C GLU A 149 -32.95 0.43 4.92
N ARG A 150 -33.28 1.02 6.08
CA ARG A 150 -32.50 2.11 6.67
C ARG A 150 -31.08 1.67 7.03
N GLN A 151 -30.92 0.48 7.58
CA GLN A 151 -29.60 -0.09 7.87
C GLN A 151 -28.78 -0.20 6.58
N TYR A 152 -29.34 -0.77 5.51
CA TYR A 152 -28.68 -0.89 4.22
C TYR A 152 -28.23 0.48 3.69
N LYS A 153 -29.13 1.48 3.72
CA LYS A 153 -28.81 2.85 3.29
C LYS A 153 -27.64 3.45 4.06
N LEU A 154 -27.63 3.31 5.39
CA LEU A 154 -26.54 3.81 6.23
C LEU A 154 -25.21 3.11 5.94
N MET A 155 -25.25 1.80 5.64
CA MET A 155 -24.05 1.04 5.27
C MET A 155 -23.49 1.52 3.94
N THR A 156 -24.33 1.74 2.92
CA THR A 156 -23.88 2.24 1.62
C THR A 156 -23.35 3.67 1.71
N GLU A 157 -24.03 4.56 2.44
CA GLU A 157 -23.55 5.93 2.69
C GLU A 157 -22.18 5.91 3.41
N TYR A 158 -21.98 4.99 4.36
CA TYR A 158 -20.69 4.88 5.04
C TYR A 158 -19.58 4.33 4.13
N VAL A 159 -19.87 3.37 3.25
CA VAL A 159 -18.93 2.92 2.20
C VAL A 159 -18.49 4.10 1.32
N GLU A 160 -19.43 4.97 0.90
CA GLU A 160 -19.10 6.17 0.11
C GLU A 160 -18.14 7.11 0.85
N VAL A 161 -18.37 7.34 2.15
CA VAL A 161 -17.46 8.14 2.99
C VAL A 161 -16.07 7.51 3.09
N LEU A 162 -15.99 6.19 3.22
CA LEU A 162 -14.71 5.47 3.24
C LEU A 162 -13.99 5.59 1.88
N ASP A 163 -14.71 5.48 0.76
CA ASP A 163 -14.17 5.64 -0.59
C ASP A 163 -13.60 7.07 -0.80
N GLU A 164 -14.27 8.10 -0.30
CA GLU A 164 -13.77 9.49 -0.34
C GLU A 164 -12.51 9.66 0.51
N ARG A 165 -12.51 9.13 1.74
CA ARG A 165 -11.34 9.20 2.64
C ARG A 165 -10.12 8.51 2.04
N ILE A 166 -10.29 7.32 1.46
CA ILE A 166 -9.22 6.58 0.79
C ILE A 166 -8.66 7.39 -0.39
N LYS A 167 -9.53 8.02 -1.20
CA LYS A 167 -9.10 8.88 -2.32
C LYS A 167 -8.26 10.08 -1.85
N LEU A 168 -8.67 10.75 -0.77
CA LEU A 168 -7.95 11.91 -0.23
C LEU A 168 -6.54 11.53 0.24
N GLU A 169 -6.41 10.43 0.98
CA GLU A 169 -5.10 9.95 1.46
C GLU A 169 -4.17 9.57 0.30
N ASN A 170 -4.69 8.90 -0.73
CA ASN A 170 -3.92 8.55 -1.93
C ASN A 170 -3.50 9.78 -2.75
N THR A 171 -4.21 10.92 -2.62
CA THR A 171 -3.89 12.17 -3.33
C THR A 171 -2.93 13.06 -2.54
N ALA A 172 -2.97 13.01 -1.20
CA ALA A 172 -2.10 13.80 -0.33
C ALA A 172 -0.64 13.30 -0.28
N GLN A 173 -0.38 12.08 -0.76
CA GLN A 173 0.95 11.46 -0.82
C GLN A 173 1.63 11.62 -2.21
N GLY A 174 0.99 12.30 -3.17
CA GLY A 174 1.55 12.60 -4.51
C GLY A 174 2.08 14.00 -4.63
#